data_AF-A0A0P0Y9F9-F1
#
_entry.id   AF-A0A0P0Y9F9-F1
#
_cell.length_a   1.000
_cell.length_b   1.000
_cell.length_c   1.000
_cell.angle_alpha   90.00
_cell.angle_beta   90.00
_cell.angle_gamma   90.00
#
_symmetry.space_group_name_H-M   'P 1'
#
loop_
_entity.id
_entity.type
_entity.pdbx_description
1 polymer ?
#
loop_
_entity_poly.entity_id
_entity_poly.type
_entity_poly.pdbx_seq_one_letter_code
_entity_poly.pdbx_strand_id
1 'polypeptide(L)'
;DPKSRHKGKLETESLLETRDVNWTSIRPVYIYGPLNYNPVEEWFFHRLKAGRPIPVPGAGNQITQLGHVKDLATAFVLALGNPKASKQVFNISGAKYVTFDGLARACAKAGGFPEPEIVHYNPKDFDFGKKKAFPFRDQHFFASIEKATLELGWKPEYDLVEGLTDSYNLDFGRGTFRKAADFTTDDMILGKKLVSV
;
A
#
# COMPACT_ATOMS: atom_id res chain seq x y z
N ASP A 1 -9.46 -18.04 -4.88
CA ASP A 1 -9.54 -18.55 -3.50
C ASP A 1 -10.98 -18.45 -2.99
N PRO A 2 -11.69 -19.58 -2.86
CA PRO A 2 -13.06 -19.63 -2.31
C PRO A 2 -13.20 -19.13 -0.86
N LYS A 3 -12.11 -19.12 -0.08
CA LYS A 3 -12.08 -18.66 1.31
C LYS A 3 -11.65 -17.20 1.45
N SER A 4 -11.50 -16.47 0.34
CA SER A 4 -11.10 -15.07 0.36
C SER A 4 -12.11 -14.22 1.13
N ARG A 5 -11.64 -13.49 2.14
CA ARG A 5 -12.46 -12.46 2.83
C ARG A 5 -12.98 -11.35 1.92
N HIS A 6 -12.46 -11.26 0.68
CA HIS A 6 -12.86 -10.28 -0.31
C HIS A 6 -13.90 -10.83 -1.32
N LYS A 7 -14.37 -12.08 -1.14
CA LYS A 7 -15.34 -12.74 -2.03
C LYS A 7 -16.60 -11.89 -2.26
N GLY A 8 -17.13 -11.26 -1.21
CA GLY A 8 -18.31 -10.41 -1.32
C GLY A 8 -18.16 -9.22 -2.29
N LYS A 9 -16.93 -8.71 -2.50
CA LYS A 9 -16.68 -7.66 -3.49
C LYS A 9 -16.86 -8.17 -4.92
N LEU A 10 -16.34 -9.36 -5.21
CA LEU A 10 -16.52 -10.01 -6.51
C LEU A 10 -17.99 -10.36 -6.75
N GLU A 11 -18.67 -10.91 -5.74
CA GLU A 11 -20.10 -11.22 -5.80
C GLU A 11 -20.95 -9.97 -6.08
N THR A 12 -20.54 -8.81 -5.55
CA THR A 12 -21.20 -7.53 -5.84
C THR A 12 -21.07 -7.13 -7.31
N GLU A 13 -19.88 -7.28 -7.90
CA GLU A 13 -19.67 -6.98 -9.32
C GLU A 13 -20.49 -7.91 -10.22
N SER A 14 -20.50 -9.22 -9.93
CA SER A 14 -21.34 -10.18 -10.64
C SER A 14 -22.83 -9.87 -10.47
N LEU A 15 -23.27 -9.43 -9.28
CA LEU A 15 -24.64 -9.00 -9.08
C LEU A 15 -24.97 -7.77 -9.94
N LEU A 16 -24.10 -6.77 -9.98
CA LEU A 16 -24.29 -5.56 -10.79
C LEU A 16 -24.39 -5.87 -12.30
N GLU A 17 -23.58 -6.81 -12.79
CA GLU A 17 -23.69 -7.31 -14.17
C GLU A 17 -25.06 -7.92 -14.47
N THR A 18 -25.63 -8.70 -13.54
CA THR A 18 -26.94 -9.36 -13.74
C THR A 18 -28.15 -8.44 -13.56
N ARG A 19 -28.00 -7.27 -12.93
CA ARG A 19 -29.11 -6.38 -12.57
C ARG A 19 -29.46 -5.33 -13.64
N ASP A 20 -28.75 -5.32 -14.76
CA ASP A 20 -28.88 -4.35 -15.86
C ASP A 20 -28.95 -2.88 -15.39
N VAL A 21 -28.21 -2.56 -14.33
CA VAL A 21 -28.02 -1.18 -13.85
C VAL A 21 -26.76 -0.59 -14.44
N ASN A 22 -26.68 0.73 -14.52
CA ASN A 22 -25.41 1.39 -14.78
C ASN A 22 -24.53 1.35 -13.51
N TRP A 23 -23.27 0.99 -13.67
CA TRP A 23 -22.30 0.91 -12.58
C TRP A 23 -20.87 1.12 -13.08
N THR A 24 -19.97 1.49 -12.19
CA THR A 24 -18.53 1.51 -12.45
C THR A 24 -17.83 0.95 -11.21
N SER A 25 -16.93 -0.01 -11.38
CA SER A 25 -16.13 -0.56 -10.28
C SER A 25 -14.72 0.01 -10.31
N ILE A 26 -14.36 0.73 -9.25
CA ILE A 26 -13.00 1.23 -9.03
C ILE A 26 -12.31 0.29 -8.05
N ARG A 27 -11.20 -0.33 -8.49
CA ARG A 27 -10.40 -1.29 -7.73
C ARG A 27 -9.05 -0.66 -7.36
N PRO A 28 -8.97 0.10 -6.25
CA PRO A 28 -7.69 0.58 -5.78
C PRO A 28 -6.83 -0.57 -5.25
N VAL A 29 -5.51 -0.45 -5.41
CA VAL A 29 -4.52 -1.34 -4.78
C VAL A 29 -4.20 -0.81 -3.36
N TYR A 30 -2.95 -0.79 -2.92
CA TYR A 30 -2.59 -0.17 -1.65
C TYR A 30 -2.68 1.34 -1.80
N ILE A 31 -3.51 1.96 -0.97
CA ILE A 31 -3.71 3.41 -0.98
C ILE A 31 -2.78 4.02 0.07
N TYR A 32 -2.17 5.14 -0.26
CA TYR A 32 -1.32 5.94 0.62
C TYR A 32 -1.54 7.43 0.35
N GLY A 33 -1.12 8.28 1.27
CA GLY A 33 -1.29 9.73 1.16
C GLY A 33 -2.06 10.34 2.34
N PRO A 34 -2.17 11.68 2.36
CA PRO A 34 -2.77 12.41 3.46
C PRO A 34 -4.23 12.00 3.72
N LEU A 35 -4.65 12.02 4.99
CA LEU A 35 -6.01 11.69 5.44
C LEU A 35 -6.45 10.25 5.16
N ASN A 36 -5.53 9.38 4.72
CA ASN A 36 -5.81 7.95 4.58
C ASN A 36 -6.16 7.34 5.95
N TYR A 37 -7.24 6.55 6.01
CA TYR A 37 -7.69 5.92 7.25
C TYR A 37 -6.81 4.73 7.65
N ASN A 38 -6.11 4.12 6.69
CA ASN A 38 -5.22 2.99 6.91
C ASN A 38 -3.87 3.23 6.19
N PRO A 39 -3.04 4.16 6.69
CA PRO A 39 -1.80 4.57 6.07
C PRO A 39 -0.72 3.51 6.33
N VAL A 40 -0.44 2.71 5.31
CA VAL A 40 0.56 1.64 5.36
C VAL A 40 1.99 2.19 5.45
N GLU A 41 2.21 3.40 4.95
CA GLU A 41 3.47 4.13 4.98
C GLU A 41 3.87 4.57 6.40
N GLU A 42 2.91 4.84 7.29
CA GLU A 42 3.20 5.20 8.69
C GLU A 42 3.95 4.07 9.41
N TRP A 43 3.73 2.80 9.01
CA TRP A 43 4.47 1.67 9.55
C TRP A 43 5.98 1.83 9.32
N PHE A 44 6.40 2.34 8.17
CA PHE A 44 7.82 2.63 7.88
C PHE A 44 8.29 3.89 8.60
N PHE A 45 7.50 4.96 8.55
CA PHE A 45 7.86 6.23 9.18
C PHE A 45 8.07 6.11 10.69
N HIS A 46 7.27 5.30 11.39
CA HIS A 46 7.48 5.02 12.82
C HIS A 46 8.86 4.41 13.12
N ARG A 47 9.32 3.47 12.28
CA ARG A 47 10.62 2.81 12.46
C ARG A 47 11.78 3.74 12.12
N LEU A 48 11.65 4.47 11.02
CA LEU A 48 12.61 5.49 10.59
C LEU A 48 12.76 6.59 11.64
N LYS A 49 11.65 7.14 12.14
CA LYS A 49 11.64 8.18 13.17
C LYS A 49 12.27 7.72 14.49
N ALA A 50 12.10 6.45 14.83
CA ALA A 50 12.69 5.84 16.02
C ALA A 50 14.16 5.38 15.82
N GLY A 51 14.72 5.52 14.61
CA GLY A 51 16.07 5.04 14.30
C GLY A 51 16.22 3.52 14.38
N ARG A 52 15.15 2.78 14.12
CA ARG A 52 15.11 1.31 14.25
C ARG A 52 15.31 0.63 12.89
N PRO A 53 15.96 -0.55 12.86
CA PRO A 53 15.99 -1.36 11.64
C PRO A 53 14.59 -1.73 11.17
N ILE A 54 14.41 -1.87 9.86
CA ILE A 54 13.12 -2.22 9.24
C ILE A 54 13.10 -3.73 8.97
N PRO A 55 12.28 -4.52 9.69
CA PRO A 55 12.15 -5.94 9.42
C PRO A 55 11.34 -6.17 8.12
N VAL A 56 11.94 -6.85 7.15
CA VAL A 56 11.31 -7.16 5.85
C VAL A 56 11.23 -8.68 5.67
N PRO A 57 10.06 -9.25 5.33
CA PRO A 57 9.93 -10.70 5.17
C PRO A 57 10.63 -11.21 3.91
N GLY A 58 11.23 -12.40 4.01
CA GLY A 58 11.95 -13.04 2.91
C GLY A 58 13.14 -12.19 2.45
N ALA A 59 13.43 -12.21 1.15
CA ALA A 59 14.52 -11.42 0.56
C ALA A 59 14.11 -9.96 0.23
N GLY A 60 12.88 -9.55 0.56
CA GLY A 60 12.38 -8.19 0.29
C GLY A 60 12.18 -7.82 -1.18
N ASN A 61 12.30 -8.78 -2.11
CA ASN A 61 12.18 -8.59 -3.55
C ASN A 61 10.73 -8.74 -4.07
N GLN A 62 9.78 -9.02 -3.19
CA GLN A 62 8.36 -9.05 -3.51
C GLN A 62 7.93 -7.68 -4.02
N ILE A 63 7.16 -7.70 -5.10
CA ILE A 63 6.75 -6.49 -5.81
C ILE A 63 5.36 -6.09 -5.34
N THR A 64 5.22 -4.83 -4.97
CA THR A 64 3.94 -4.20 -4.67
C THR A 64 3.76 -2.90 -5.46
N GLN A 65 2.59 -2.30 -5.32
CA GLN A 65 2.19 -1.10 -6.04
C GLN A 65 1.26 -0.29 -5.15
N LEU A 66 1.53 1.01 -5.06
CA LEU A 66 0.77 1.93 -4.22
C LEU A 66 0.22 3.07 -5.08
N GLY A 67 -1.03 3.47 -4.83
CA GLY A 67 -1.69 4.61 -5.48
C GLY A 67 -1.99 5.73 -4.49
N HIS A 68 -1.72 6.97 -4.89
CA HIS A 68 -1.94 8.12 -4.02
C HIS A 68 -3.45 8.40 -3.85
N VAL A 69 -3.88 8.80 -2.65
CA VAL A 69 -5.29 9.12 -2.34
C VAL A 69 -5.89 10.15 -3.29
N LYS A 70 -5.11 11.18 -3.68
CA LYS A 70 -5.58 12.22 -4.59
C LYS A 70 -5.79 11.68 -6.01
N ASP A 71 -4.88 10.84 -6.48
CA ASP A 71 -5.02 10.18 -7.79
C ASP A 71 -6.26 9.27 -7.84
N LEU A 72 -6.52 8.56 -6.73
CA LEU A 72 -7.73 7.77 -6.58
C LEU A 72 -9.00 8.63 -6.61
N ALA A 73 -9.01 9.76 -5.88
CA ALA A 73 -10.14 10.69 -5.90
C ALA A 73 -10.39 11.24 -7.32
N THR A 74 -9.33 11.61 -8.05
CA THR A 74 -9.42 12.04 -9.45
C THR A 74 -10.03 10.95 -10.34
N ALA A 75 -9.69 9.67 -10.14
CA ALA A 75 -10.29 8.57 -10.89
C ALA A 75 -11.81 8.47 -10.66
N PHE A 76 -12.27 8.66 -9.42
CA PHE A 76 -13.72 8.72 -9.13
C PHE A 76 -14.38 9.88 -9.87
N VAL A 77 -13.79 11.08 -9.83
CA VAL A 77 -14.33 12.26 -10.51
C VAL A 77 -14.43 12.04 -12.03
N LEU A 78 -13.41 11.46 -12.65
CA LEU A 78 -13.39 11.18 -14.10
C LEU A 78 -14.37 10.09 -14.54
N ALA A 79 -14.80 9.21 -13.62
CA ALA A 79 -15.81 8.20 -13.90
C ALA A 79 -17.24 8.79 -13.86
N LEU A 80 -17.48 9.79 -13.01
CA LEU A 80 -18.82 10.36 -12.85
C LEU A 80 -19.31 11.02 -14.15
N GLY A 81 -20.47 10.58 -14.62
CA GLY A 81 -21.08 11.09 -15.85
C GLY A 81 -20.35 10.73 -17.15
N ASN A 82 -19.28 9.93 -17.09
CA ASN A 82 -18.52 9.53 -18.26
C ASN A 82 -19.14 8.26 -18.88
N PRO A 83 -19.66 8.32 -20.13
CA PRO A 83 -20.26 7.16 -20.78
C PRO A 83 -19.29 5.98 -20.95
N LYS A 84 -17.98 6.26 -21.08
CA LYS A 84 -16.95 5.23 -21.18
C LYS A 84 -16.74 4.47 -19.87
N ALA A 85 -17.14 5.04 -18.73
CA ALA A 85 -17.05 4.36 -17.44
C ALA A 85 -18.24 3.39 -17.19
N SER A 86 -19.28 3.45 -18.02
CA SER A 86 -20.50 2.66 -17.88
C SER A 86 -20.21 1.16 -17.97
N LYS A 87 -20.63 0.42 -16.93
CA LYS A 87 -20.45 -1.02 -16.75
C LYS A 87 -18.99 -1.46 -16.89
N GLN A 88 -18.06 -0.59 -16.49
CA GLN A 88 -16.62 -0.86 -16.55
C GLN A 88 -16.00 -1.07 -15.17
N VAL A 89 -14.91 -1.84 -15.18
CA VAL A 89 -14.00 -2.01 -14.05
C VAL A 89 -12.67 -1.31 -14.37
N PHE A 90 -12.14 -0.55 -13.42
CA PHE A 90 -10.83 0.11 -13.52
C PHE A 90 -9.97 -0.20 -12.29
N ASN A 91 -8.73 -0.65 -12.50
CA ASN A 91 -7.74 -0.70 -11.43
C ASN A 91 -7.06 0.66 -11.31
N ILE A 92 -6.89 1.14 -10.08
CA ILE A 92 -6.28 2.44 -9.80
C ILE A 92 -5.11 2.26 -8.84
N SER A 93 -3.92 2.69 -9.27
CA SER A 93 -2.66 2.53 -8.55
C SER A 93 -1.58 3.45 -9.14
N GLY A 94 -0.40 3.54 -8.52
CA GLY A 94 0.73 4.28 -9.08
C GLY A 94 1.25 3.65 -10.38
N ALA A 95 1.91 4.46 -11.22
CA ALA A 95 2.41 4.00 -12.53
C ALA A 95 3.58 3.01 -12.47
N LYS A 96 4.28 2.94 -11.32
CA LYS A 96 5.47 2.12 -11.12
C LYS A 96 5.26 1.10 -10.01
N TYR A 97 5.97 -0.01 -10.10
CA TYR A 97 6.05 -1.01 -9.04
C TYR A 97 7.25 -0.76 -8.14
N VAL A 98 7.21 -1.30 -6.92
CA VAL A 98 8.28 -1.17 -5.93
C VAL A 98 8.47 -2.48 -5.18
N THR A 99 9.71 -2.81 -4.83
CA THR A 99 9.98 -3.94 -3.93
C THR A 99 9.72 -3.55 -2.48
N PHE A 100 9.65 -4.50 -1.54
CA PHE A 100 9.54 -4.16 -0.12
C PHE A 100 10.75 -3.36 0.39
N ASP A 101 11.96 -3.77 0.00
CA ASP A 101 13.18 -3.01 0.28
C ASP A 101 13.13 -1.61 -0.35
N GLY A 102 12.70 -1.53 -1.62
CA GLY A 102 12.57 -0.27 -2.34
C GLY A 102 11.59 0.68 -1.69
N LEU A 103 10.49 0.18 -1.12
CA LEU A 103 9.50 0.98 -0.43
C LEU A 103 10.04 1.51 0.91
N ALA A 104 10.79 0.70 1.66
CA ALA A 104 11.45 1.15 2.89
C ALA A 104 12.42 2.32 2.61
N ARG A 105 13.23 2.19 1.56
CA ARG A 105 14.16 3.25 1.11
C ARG A 105 13.44 4.48 0.58
N ALA A 106 12.33 4.28 -0.16
CA ALA A 106 11.49 5.38 -0.64
C ALA A 106 10.87 6.18 0.52
N CYS A 107 10.41 5.50 1.58
CA CYS A 107 9.90 6.14 2.79
C CYS A 107 11.01 6.93 3.52
N ALA A 108 12.23 6.38 3.61
CA ALA A 108 13.36 7.08 4.21
C ALA A 108 13.67 8.37 3.45
N LYS A 109 13.78 8.29 2.12
CA LYS A 109 13.99 9.44 1.24
C LYS A 109 12.88 10.50 1.39
N ALA A 110 11.62 10.07 1.40
CA ALA A 110 10.46 10.95 1.50
C ALA A 110 10.40 11.70 2.84
N GLY A 111 10.75 11.04 3.94
CA GLY A 111 10.77 11.64 5.27
C GLY A 111 12.06 12.38 5.63
N GLY A 112 13.05 12.43 4.72
CA GLY A 112 14.36 13.04 4.99
C GLY A 112 15.20 12.28 6.01
N PHE A 113 15.01 10.97 6.12
CA PHE A 113 15.76 10.10 7.03
C PHE A 113 17.03 9.54 6.35
N PRO A 114 18.04 9.11 7.13
CA PRO A 114 19.15 8.33 6.60
C PRO A 114 18.67 7.03 5.95
N GLU A 115 19.54 6.44 5.12
CA GLU A 115 19.30 5.13 4.52
C GLU A 115 18.99 4.08 5.60
N PRO A 116 17.87 3.34 5.51
CA PRO A 116 17.47 2.45 6.59
C PRO A 116 18.32 1.18 6.61
N GLU A 117 18.65 0.70 7.81
CA GLU A 117 19.04 -0.69 8.00
C GLU A 117 17.82 -1.58 7.75
N ILE A 118 17.89 -2.45 6.76
CA ILE A 118 16.86 -3.45 6.48
C ILE A 118 17.33 -4.80 7.04
N VAL A 119 16.46 -5.44 7.83
CA VAL A 119 16.71 -6.78 8.38
C VAL A 119 15.72 -7.76 7.77
N HIS A 120 16.24 -8.65 6.93
CA HIS A 120 15.45 -9.74 6.37
C HIS A 120 15.19 -10.83 7.39
N TYR A 121 13.98 -11.38 7.40
CA TYR A 121 13.60 -12.49 8.27
C TYR A 121 12.71 -13.49 7.54
N ASN A 122 12.78 -14.76 7.93
CA ASN A 122 11.85 -15.78 7.44
C ASN A 122 10.58 -15.79 8.30
N PRO A 123 9.40 -15.46 7.75
CA PRO A 123 8.16 -15.42 8.54
C PRO A 123 7.80 -16.75 9.21
N LYS A 124 8.26 -17.89 8.67
CA LYS A 124 8.01 -19.22 9.25
C LYS A 124 8.74 -19.47 10.57
N ASP A 125 9.73 -18.65 10.90
CA ASP A 125 10.56 -18.82 12.09
C ASP A 125 9.95 -18.18 13.34
N PHE A 126 8.75 -17.59 13.21
CA PHE A 126 8.09 -16.80 14.25
C PHE A 126 6.59 -17.13 14.32
N ASP A 127 6.06 -17.14 15.53
CA ASP A 127 4.61 -17.10 15.77
C ASP A 127 4.22 -15.70 16.26
N PHE A 128 3.64 -14.89 15.36
CA PHE A 128 3.16 -13.54 15.68
C PHE A 128 1.73 -13.53 16.25
N GLY A 129 1.10 -14.71 16.42
CA GLY A 129 -0.30 -14.83 16.78
C GLY A 129 -1.20 -14.08 15.79
N LYS A 130 -2.00 -13.13 16.30
CA LYS A 130 -2.90 -12.30 15.48
C LYS A 130 -2.23 -11.01 14.97
N LYS A 131 -0.99 -10.72 15.38
CA LYS A 131 -0.28 -9.50 14.98
C LYS A 131 0.28 -9.66 13.57
N LYS A 132 0.39 -8.54 12.86
CA LYS A 132 1.04 -8.48 11.55
C LYS A 132 2.42 -7.85 11.71
N ALA A 133 3.45 -8.63 11.43
CA ALA A 133 4.84 -8.16 11.46
C ALA A 133 5.20 -7.25 10.27
N PHE A 134 4.43 -7.31 9.19
CA PHE A 134 4.63 -6.48 7.99
C PHE A 134 3.28 -6.03 7.42
N PRO A 135 3.14 -4.79 6.90
CA PRO A 135 1.83 -4.24 6.50
C PRO A 135 1.31 -4.82 5.18
N PHE A 136 2.16 -5.46 4.37
CA PHE A 136 1.82 -6.02 3.07
C PHE A 136 1.73 -7.54 3.09
N ARG A 137 1.02 -8.11 2.10
CA ARG A 137 0.97 -9.55 1.88
C ARG A 137 2.30 -10.03 1.30
N ASP A 138 2.81 -11.15 1.80
CA ASP A 138 4.05 -11.78 1.31
C ASP A 138 3.84 -12.50 -0.04
N GLN A 139 3.59 -11.71 -1.09
CA GLN A 139 3.44 -12.15 -2.48
C GLN A 139 3.53 -10.92 -3.41
N HIS A 140 3.77 -11.16 -4.70
CA HIS A 140 3.61 -10.11 -5.70
C HIS A 140 2.15 -9.63 -5.76
N PHE A 141 1.94 -8.31 -5.74
CA PHE A 141 0.61 -7.71 -5.84
C PHE A 141 0.65 -6.35 -6.53
N PHE A 142 0.28 -6.35 -7.82
CA PHE A 142 0.22 -5.19 -8.70
C PHE A 142 -0.89 -5.38 -9.74
N ALA A 143 -1.33 -4.29 -10.36
CA ALA A 143 -2.37 -4.29 -11.38
C ALA A 143 -2.05 -3.31 -12.50
N SER A 144 -2.46 -3.63 -13.73
CA SER A 144 -2.39 -2.68 -14.84
C SER A 144 -3.44 -1.58 -14.65
N ILE A 145 -2.99 -0.33 -14.82
CA ILE A 145 -3.80 0.88 -14.82
C ILE A 145 -4.19 1.34 -16.24
N GLU A 146 -3.75 0.62 -17.26
CA GLU A 146 -3.82 1.05 -18.67
C GLU A 146 -5.23 1.39 -19.11
N LYS A 147 -6.23 0.62 -18.68
CA LYS A 147 -7.63 0.87 -19.02
C LYS A 147 -8.13 2.23 -18.52
N ALA A 148 -7.76 2.61 -17.29
CA ALA A 148 -8.12 3.92 -16.75
C ALA A 148 -7.44 5.04 -17.57
N THR A 149 -6.19 4.84 -17.97
CA THR A 149 -5.46 5.77 -18.84
C THR A 149 -6.09 5.95 -20.20
N LEU A 150 -6.49 4.85 -20.86
CA LEU A 150 -7.02 4.88 -22.22
C LEU A 150 -8.48 5.35 -22.27
N GLU A 151 -9.32 4.89 -21.36
CA GLU A 151 -10.77 5.13 -21.43
C GLU A 151 -11.21 6.38 -20.65
N LEU A 152 -10.58 6.67 -19.51
CA LEU A 152 -10.91 7.84 -18.70
C LEU A 152 -9.97 9.03 -18.94
N GLY A 153 -8.86 8.84 -19.67
CA GLY A 153 -7.79 9.85 -19.76
C GLY A 153 -7.07 10.09 -18.44
N TRP A 154 -7.24 9.18 -17.47
CA TRP A 154 -6.69 9.31 -16.13
C TRP A 154 -5.18 9.04 -16.12
N LYS A 155 -4.41 9.84 -15.38
CA LYS A 155 -2.98 9.59 -15.16
C LYS A 155 -2.65 9.90 -13.70
N PRO A 156 -1.82 9.09 -13.03
CA PRO A 156 -1.29 9.44 -11.72
C PRO A 156 -0.54 10.78 -11.80
N GLU A 157 -0.86 11.71 -10.90
CA GLU A 157 -0.14 12.97 -10.72
C GLU A 157 1.13 12.74 -9.90
N TYR A 158 1.11 11.77 -8.97
CA TYR A 158 2.20 11.53 -8.04
C TYR A 158 3.08 10.36 -8.48
N ASP A 159 4.40 10.58 -8.48
CA ASP A 159 5.33 9.48 -8.33
C ASP A 159 5.37 8.97 -6.87
N LEU A 160 6.02 7.83 -6.64
CA LEU A 160 6.01 7.19 -5.32
C LEU A 160 6.70 8.05 -4.24
N VAL A 161 7.84 8.67 -4.54
CA VAL A 161 8.60 9.42 -3.51
C VAL A 161 7.91 10.76 -3.26
N GLU A 162 7.44 11.42 -4.31
CA GLU A 162 6.68 12.67 -4.20
C GLU A 162 5.40 12.48 -3.38
N GLY A 163 4.62 11.44 -3.66
CA GLY A 163 3.42 11.15 -2.86
C GLY A 163 3.75 10.76 -1.42
N LEU A 164 4.86 10.05 -1.18
CA LEU A 164 5.24 9.67 0.19
C LEU A 164 5.70 10.90 0.96
N THR A 165 6.33 11.85 0.27
CA THR A 165 6.72 13.16 0.81
C THR A 165 5.49 13.98 1.15
N ASP A 166 4.46 13.96 0.29
CA ASP A 166 3.16 14.59 0.53
C ASP A 166 2.48 14.00 1.77
N SER A 167 2.39 12.67 1.86
CA SER A 167 1.87 11.95 3.04
C SER A 167 2.62 12.33 4.31
N TYR A 168 3.96 12.30 4.28
CA TYR A 168 4.78 12.65 5.43
C TYR A 168 4.57 14.10 5.85
N ASN A 169 4.64 15.07 4.94
CA ASN A 169 4.57 16.49 5.27
C ASN A 169 3.19 16.93 5.75
N LEU A 170 2.12 16.29 5.29
CA LEU A 170 0.75 16.66 5.60
C LEU A 170 0.15 15.90 6.78
N ASP A 171 0.66 14.71 7.11
CA ASP A 171 0.24 13.89 8.25
C ASP A 171 1.41 13.57 9.23
N PHE A 172 2.21 12.55 8.95
CA PHE A 172 3.15 11.95 9.92
C PHE A 172 4.17 12.95 10.49
N GLY A 173 4.79 13.74 9.62
CA GLY A 173 5.81 14.74 9.94
C GLY A 173 5.28 15.90 10.79
N ARG A 174 3.96 16.09 10.85
CA ARG A 174 3.30 17.06 11.76
C ARG A 174 3.10 16.51 13.18
N GLY A 175 3.53 15.28 13.43
CA GLY A 175 3.25 14.56 14.67
C GLY A 175 1.84 13.96 14.72
N THR A 176 1.12 13.92 13.60
CA THR A 176 -0.19 13.26 13.50
C THR A 176 -0.03 11.88 12.89
N PHE A 177 -0.64 10.86 13.49
CA PHE A 177 -0.63 9.50 12.96
C PHE A 177 -1.95 8.80 13.26
N ARG A 178 -2.37 7.85 12.41
CA ARG A 178 -3.64 7.11 12.61
C ARG A 178 -3.52 6.06 13.69
N LYS A 179 -2.33 5.47 13.84
CA LYS A 179 -2.07 4.46 14.87
C LYS A 179 -0.69 4.67 15.47
N ALA A 180 -0.62 4.57 16.80
CA ALA A 180 0.66 4.54 17.50
C ALA A 180 1.50 3.35 17.04
N ALA A 181 2.83 3.50 17.09
CA ALA A 181 3.75 2.43 16.77
C ALA A 181 3.53 1.22 17.69
N ASP A 182 3.53 0.02 17.09
CA ASP A 182 3.69 -1.25 17.80
C ASP A 182 4.96 -1.92 17.26
N PHE A 183 5.98 -2.02 18.10
CA PHE A 183 7.27 -2.63 17.77
C PHE A 183 7.40 -4.07 18.29
N THR A 184 6.35 -4.65 18.88
CA THR A 184 6.43 -5.99 19.51
C THR A 184 6.97 -7.05 18.55
N THR A 185 6.47 -7.07 17.31
CA THR A 185 6.92 -8.05 16.31
C THR A 185 8.36 -7.79 15.85
N ASP A 186 8.77 -6.51 15.85
CA ASP A 186 10.13 -6.11 15.49
C ASP A 186 11.11 -6.59 16.54
N ASP A 187 10.78 -6.39 17.83
CA ASP A 187 11.60 -6.86 18.94
C ASP A 187 11.77 -8.38 18.94
N MET A 188 10.73 -9.12 18.59
CA MET A 188 10.82 -10.59 18.40
C MET A 188 11.81 -10.96 17.30
N ILE A 189 11.73 -10.27 16.15
CA ILE A 189 12.57 -10.54 14.97
C ILE A 189 14.03 -10.17 15.25
N LEU A 190 14.25 -8.96 15.77
CA LEU A 190 15.58 -8.41 16.02
C LEU A 190 16.27 -9.10 17.21
N GLY A 191 15.51 -9.48 18.24
CA GLY A 191 16.01 -10.22 19.40
C GLY A 191 16.57 -11.59 19.03
N LYS A 192 15.94 -12.32 18.10
CA LYS A 192 16.44 -13.63 17.63
C LYS A 192 17.79 -13.52 16.92
N LYS A 193 18.02 -12.44 16.16
CA LYS A 193 19.28 -12.21 15.44
C LYS A 193 20.46 -11.99 16.40
N LEU A 194 20.22 -11.44 17.58
CA LEU A 194 21.25 -11.23 18.61
C LEU A 194 21.68 -12.53 19.32
N VAL A 195 20.87 -13.60 19.24
CA VAL A 195 21.18 -14.90 19.87
C VAL A 195 21.89 -15.85 18.90
N SER A 196 22.00 -15.48 17.62
CA SER A 196 22.65 -16.27 16.56
C SER A 196 24.17 -16.05 16.45
N VAL A 197 24.89 -15.94 17.57
CA VAL A 197 26.36 -15.90 17.62
C VAL A 197 26.91 -17.21 18.17
#